data_AF-A0A0G1T6B3-F1
#
_entry.id   AF-A0A0G1T6B3-F1
#
_cell.length_a   1.000
_cell.length_b   1.000
_cell.length_c   1.000
_cell.angle_alpha   90.00
_cell.angle_beta   90.00
_cell.angle_gamma   90.00
#
_symmetry.space_group_name_H-M   'P 1'
#
loop_
_entity.id
_entity.type
_entity.pdbx_description
1 polymer ?
#
loop_
_entity_poly.entity_id
_entity_poly.type
_entity_poly.pdbx_seq_one_letter_code
_entity_poly.pdbx_strand_id
1 'polypeptide(L)'
;MISADKKIELARWLLNPDHPSAGEASLSTLEKQLRELGLYKVYSEIELPLVEILDAMQTIGVKVDLNYLARLSKEMDGEIAGLVKNIYKLAGGVVNLNSPKQLSKLLFEKLKISDKGIRKTKTGLRSTDVETLALIRKSHKIVEPILKYREIFKLKSTYVEPLRELADKNGRIHTTFVQTGTGTGRLSSQNPNIQNIPITSEWGKKIRAAFVAEAGYKIAAFDYSQIELRVLASVSGDKKMIEAFKKDMDIHRLTASQVYNVPAEKVTPEMRHVAKTLNFGVAYGMGPNAFAQVSGLSVEEARKFIKEYYNDFYEVKLWQEKT
;
A
#
# COMPACT_ATOMS: atom_id res chain seq x y z
N MET A 1 11.01 30.14 8.67
CA MET A 1 11.59 29.81 9.99
C MET A 1 10.76 28.72 10.64
N ILE A 2 11.34 27.53 10.78
CA ILE A 2 10.70 26.37 11.43
C ILE A 2 10.42 26.68 12.90
N SER A 3 9.19 26.42 13.36
CA SER A 3 8.77 26.68 14.74
C SER A 3 9.56 25.83 15.75
N ALA A 4 9.72 26.34 16.97
CA ALA A 4 10.36 25.60 18.05
C ALA A 4 9.62 24.29 18.35
N ASP A 5 8.29 24.30 18.29
CA ASP A 5 7.47 23.10 18.49
C ASP A 5 7.74 22.04 17.44
N LYS A 6 7.85 22.42 16.16
CA LYS A 6 8.16 21.46 15.09
C LYS A 6 9.54 20.84 15.25
N LYS A 7 10.52 21.65 15.67
CA LYS A 7 11.88 21.19 15.99
C LYS A 7 11.87 20.15 17.11
N ILE A 8 11.12 20.40 18.18
CA ILE A 8 10.99 19.50 19.32
C ILE A 8 10.23 18.22 18.93
N GLU A 9 9.16 18.34 18.15
CA GLU A 9 8.37 17.21 17.64
C GLU A 9 9.24 16.23 16.85
N LEU A 10 10.00 16.73 15.87
CA LEU A 10 10.89 15.91 15.04
C LEU A 10 12.01 15.26 15.88
N ALA A 11 12.59 16.00 16.83
CA ALA A 11 13.64 15.46 17.69
C ALA A 11 13.10 14.32 18.59
N ARG A 12 11.92 14.49 19.19
CA ARG A 12 11.26 13.45 19.99
C ARG A 12 10.93 12.22 19.16
N TRP A 13 10.40 12.43 17.96
CA TRP A 13 10.06 11.33 17.07
C TRP A 13 11.30 10.54 16.63
N LEU A 14 12.41 11.19 16.29
CA LEU A 14 13.66 10.48 15.97
C LEU A 14 14.21 9.66 17.14
N LEU A 15 14.05 10.15 18.38
CA LEU A 15 14.49 9.43 19.57
C LEU A 15 13.60 8.24 19.91
N ASN A 16 12.31 8.32 19.64
CA ASN A 16 11.36 7.24 19.84
C ASN A 16 10.17 7.34 18.86
N PRO A 17 10.26 6.71 17.67
CA PRO A 17 9.24 6.83 16.63
C PRO A 17 7.89 6.21 16.99
N ASP A 18 7.89 5.15 17.82
CA ASP A 18 6.67 4.43 18.22
C ASP A 18 5.94 5.12 19.37
N HIS A 19 6.70 5.75 20.26
CA HIS A 19 6.20 6.44 21.46
C HIS A 19 6.97 7.74 21.70
N PRO A 20 6.79 8.77 20.84
CA PRO A 20 7.48 10.03 21.03
C PRO A 20 7.14 10.62 22.40
N SER A 21 8.18 10.84 23.21
CA SER A 21 8.02 11.19 24.63
C SER A 21 7.30 12.54 24.79
N ALA A 22 6.26 12.59 25.61
CA ALA A 22 5.49 13.82 25.86
C ALA A 22 6.15 14.79 26.87
N GLY A 23 7.36 14.49 27.34
CA GLY A 23 8.00 15.20 28.46
C GLY A 23 8.61 16.56 28.08
N GLU A 24 8.71 17.49 29.04
CA GLU A 24 9.19 18.88 28.90
C GLU A 24 10.69 19.04 28.58
N ALA A 25 11.32 18.08 27.91
CA ALA A 25 12.72 18.20 27.52
C ALA A 25 12.92 19.40 26.59
N SER A 26 13.85 20.29 26.93
CA SER A 26 14.24 21.41 26.07
C SER A 26 14.83 20.91 24.75
N LEU A 27 14.74 21.71 23.70
CA LEU A 27 15.35 21.39 22.40
C LEU A 27 16.85 21.08 22.55
N SER A 28 17.58 21.85 23.37
CA SER A 28 19.02 21.60 23.63
C SER A 28 19.29 20.23 24.25
N THR A 29 18.41 19.75 25.13
CA THR A 29 18.52 18.43 25.74
C THR A 29 18.28 17.33 24.71
N LEU A 30 17.25 17.49 23.88
CA LEU A 30 16.93 16.54 22.81
C LEU A 30 18.04 16.48 21.76
N GLU A 31 18.59 17.63 21.35
CA GLU A 31 19.71 17.68 20.41
C GLU A 31 20.97 17.00 20.96
N LYS A 32 21.24 17.11 22.27
CA LYS A 32 22.33 16.38 22.92
C LYS A 32 22.11 14.86 22.82
N GLN A 33 20.91 14.38 23.14
CA GLN A 33 20.57 12.96 23.01
C GLN A 33 20.69 12.46 21.56
N LEU A 34 20.24 13.26 20.59
CA LEU A 34 20.39 12.95 19.17
C LEU A 34 21.86 12.84 18.77
N ARG A 35 22.77 13.66 19.32
CA ARG A 35 24.20 13.56 19.05
C ARG A 35 24.82 12.30 19.67
N GLU A 36 24.44 11.97 20.90
CA GLU A 36 24.89 10.76 21.61
C GLU A 36 24.48 9.48 20.86
N LEU A 37 23.32 9.49 20.20
CA LEU A 37 22.81 8.37 19.38
C LEU A 37 23.22 8.45 17.90
N GLY A 38 23.99 9.46 17.48
CA GLY A 38 24.40 9.64 16.08
C GLY A 38 23.28 10.06 15.12
N LEU A 39 22.10 10.42 15.63
CA LEU A 39 20.91 10.80 14.87
C LEU A 39 20.87 12.30 14.50
N TYR A 40 21.75 13.12 15.08
CA TYR A 40 21.71 14.57 14.88
C TYR A 40 21.82 14.98 13.40
N LYS A 41 22.60 14.25 12.58
CA LYS A 41 22.67 14.54 11.14
C LYS A 41 21.36 14.29 10.41
N VAL A 42 20.66 13.20 10.73
CA VAL A 42 19.32 12.92 10.16
C VAL A 42 18.37 14.05 10.54
N TYR A 43 18.40 14.48 11.80
CA TYR A 43 17.61 15.60 12.27
C TYR A 43 17.92 16.91 11.52
N SER A 44 19.19 17.34 11.49
CA SER A 44 19.57 18.67 11.01
C SER A 44 19.71 18.78 9.50
N GLU A 45 20.09 17.71 8.82
CA GLU A 45 20.40 17.71 7.38
C GLU A 45 19.29 17.09 6.53
N ILE A 46 18.36 16.32 7.12
CA ILE A 46 17.24 15.68 6.40
C ILE A 46 15.90 16.21 6.92
N GLU A 47 15.56 15.96 8.19
CA GLU A 47 14.20 16.22 8.69
C GLU A 47 13.87 17.70 8.80
N LEU A 48 14.78 18.53 9.32
CA LEU A 48 14.55 19.98 9.43
C LEU A 48 14.42 20.66 8.05
N PRO A 49 15.36 20.49 7.09
CA PRO A 49 15.22 21.09 5.78
C PRO A 49 13.96 20.62 5.02
N LEU A 50 13.52 19.38 5.27
CA LEU A 50 12.33 18.82 4.63
C LEU A 50 11.04 19.55 5.04
N VAL A 51 10.97 20.16 6.24
CA VAL A 51 9.79 20.91 6.70
C VAL A 51 9.38 21.99 5.71
N GLU A 52 10.33 22.83 5.28
CA GLU A 52 10.01 23.96 4.39
C GLU A 52 9.60 23.48 2.99
N ILE A 53 10.16 22.35 2.53
CA ILE A 53 9.77 21.71 1.27
C ILE A 53 8.32 21.20 1.35
N LEU A 54 7.98 20.51 2.44
CA LEU A 54 6.62 19.99 2.66
C LEU A 54 5.62 21.13 2.80
N ASP A 55 5.93 22.18 3.57
CA ASP A 55 5.04 23.35 3.70
C ASP A 55 4.79 24.02 2.35
N ALA A 56 5.80 24.14 1.49
CA ALA A 56 5.63 24.64 0.13
C ALA A 56 4.74 23.70 -0.72
N MET A 57 4.97 22.38 -0.66
CA MET A 57 4.14 21.40 -1.38
C MET A 57 2.67 21.42 -0.94
N GLN A 58 2.41 21.51 0.37
CA GLN A 58 1.06 21.61 0.93
C GLN A 58 0.38 22.91 0.51
N THR A 59 1.10 24.03 0.58
CA THR A 59 0.58 25.35 0.18
C THR A 59 0.26 25.39 -1.30
N ILE A 60 1.12 24.82 -2.16
CA ILE A 60 0.90 24.77 -3.60
C ILE A 60 -0.24 23.80 -3.92
N GLY A 61 -0.31 22.61 -3.30
CA GLY A 61 -1.30 21.59 -3.59
C GLY A 61 -1.21 21.01 -5.01
N VAL A 62 -2.16 20.14 -5.37
CA VAL A 62 -2.24 19.51 -6.71
C VAL A 62 -3.59 19.77 -7.35
N LYS A 63 -3.62 20.10 -8.65
CA LYS A 63 -4.86 20.44 -9.36
C LYS A 63 -5.66 19.17 -9.70
N VAL A 64 -6.97 19.27 -9.56
CA VAL A 64 -7.95 18.24 -9.95
C VAL A 64 -9.03 18.84 -10.86
N ASP A 65 -9.52 18.06 -11.81
CA ASP A 65 -10.67 18.45 -12.64
C ASP A 65 -11.99 18.12 -11.92
N LEU A 66 -12.58 19.15 -11.31
CA LEU A 66 -13.85 19.03 -10.57
C LEU A 66 -15.04 18.64 -11.45
N ASN A 67 -15.06 19.08 -12.71
CA ASN A 67 -16.12 18.72 -13.65
C ASN A 67 -16.02 17.25 -14.03
N TYR A 68 -14.80 16.76 -14.26
CA TYR A 68 -14.53 15.35 -14.48
C TYR A 68 -14.92 14.51 -13.26
N LEU A 69 -14.53 14.91 -12.05
CA LEU A 69 -14.92 14.21 -10.81
C LEU A 69 -16.43 14.17 -10.62
N ALA A 70 -17.16 15.25 -10.93
CA ALA A 70 -18.61 15.28 -10.84
C ALA A 70 -19.29 14.31 -11.84
N ARG A 71 -18.77 14.21 -13.07
CA ARG A 71 -19.24 13.21 -14.05
C ARG A 71 -18.93 11.79 -13.60
N LEU A 72 -17.71 11.56 -13.09
CA LEU A 72 -17.27 10.26 -12.60
C LEU A 72 -18.13 9.79 -11.41
N SER A 73 -18.45 10.69 -10.47
CA SER A 73 -19.35 10.40 -9.34
C SER A 73 -20.71 9.91 -9.82
N LYS A 74 -21.32 10.59 -10.80
CA LYS A 74 -22.61 10.17 -11.41
C LYS A 74 -22.53 8.83 -12.12
N GLU A 75 -21.43 8.56 -12.84
CA GLU A 75 -21.20 7.27 -13.49
C GLU A 75 -21.15 6.14 -12.46
N MET A 76 -20.39 6.34 -11.37
CA MET A 76 -20.28 5.38 -10.27
C MET A 76 -21.63 5.16 -9.57
N ASP A 77 -22.46 6.19 -9.42
CA ASP A 77 -23.81 6.06 -8.86
C ASP A 77 -24.72 5.16 -9.70
N GLY A 78 -24.66 5.30 -11.04
CA GLY A 78 -25.42 4.44 -11.95
C GLY A 78 -25.04 2.96 -11.80
N GLU A 79 -23.73 2.67 -11.76
CA GLU A 79 -23.20 1.32 -11.59
C GLU A 79 -23.54 0.73 -10.21
N ILE A 80 -23.40 1.53 -9.16
CA ILE A 80 -23.80 1.15 -7.80
C ILE A 80 -25.29 0.81 -7.77
N ALA A 81 -26.16 1.65 -8.33
CA ALA A 81 -27.60 1.42 -8.35
C ALA A 81 -27.98 0.11 -9.08
N GLY A 82 -27.33 -0.15 -10.22
CA GLY A 82 -27.50 -1.40 -10.97
C GLY A 82 -27.08 -2.64 -10.15
N LEU A 83 -25.91 -2.57 -9.50
CA LEU A 83 -25.40 -3.64 -8.63
C LEU A 83 -26.32 -3.88 -7.42
N VAL A 84 -26.76 -2.82 -6.74
CA VAL A 84 -27.66 -2.90 -5.59
C VAL A 84 -28.97 -3.60 -5.97
N LYS A 85 -29.59 -3.20 -7.10
CA LYS A 85 -30.81 -3.82 -7.60
C LYS A 85 -30.63 -5.32 -7.87
N ASN A 86 -29.51 -5.70 -8.50
CA ASN A 86 -29.18 -7.10 -8.75
C ASN A 86 -28.94 -7.88 -7.44
N ILE A 87 -28.20 -7.30 -6.50
CA ILE A 87 -27.91 -7.93 -5.21
C ILE A 87 -29.20 -8.15 -4.42
N TYR A 88 -30.12 -7.18 -4.37
CA TYR A 88 -31.40 -7.34 -3.67
C TYR A 88 -32.29 -8.41 -4.28
N LYS A 89 -32.27 -8.54 -5.61
CA LYS A 89 -32.95 -9.64 -6.31
C LYS A 89 -32.36 -11.00 -5.91
N LEU A 90 -31.04 -11.13 -5.89
CA LEU A 90 -30.35 -12.37 -5.52
C LEU A 90 -30.44 -12.69 -4.02
N ALA A 91 -30.51 -11.66 -3.17
CA ALA A 91 -30.65 -11.78 -1.73
C ALA A 91 -32.09 -12.12 -1.30
N GLY A 92 -33.08 -11.94 -2.19
CA GLY A 92 -34.50 -12.05 -1.85
C GLY A 92 -34.93 -11.02 -0.80
N GLY A 93 -34.47 -9.77 -0.96
CA GLY A 93 -34.81 -8.67 -0.05
C GLY A 93 -33.72 -7.61 0.07
N VAL A 94 -34.04 -6.52 0.77
CA VAL A 94 -33.13 -5.42 1.07
C VAL A 94 -32.15 -5.83 2.16
N VAL A 95 -30.89 -5.45 1.99
CA VAL A 95 -29.81 -5.66 2.96
C VAL A 95 -28.89 -4.44 2.97
N ASN A 96 -28.33 -4.08 4.13
CA ASN A 96 -27.28 -3.08 4.19
C ASN A 96 -25.94 -3.70 3.75
N LEU A 97 -25.53 -3.43 2.51
CA LEU A 97 -24.30 -3.96 1.90
C LEU A 97 -23.01 -3.42 2.54
N ASN A 98 -23.11 -2.29 3.26
CA ASN A 98 -22.00 -1.68 3.98
C ASN A 98 -21.85 -2.24 5.41
N SER A 99 -22.78 -3.08 5.88
CA SER A 99 -22.70 -3.73 7.18
C SER A 99 -22.10 -5.13 7.06
N PRO A 100 -20.85 -5.38 7.52
CA PRO A 100 -20.25 -6.72 7.47
C PRO A 100 -21.09 -7.77 8.21
N LYS A 101 -21.75 -7.36 9.30
CA LYS A 101 -22.65 -8.23 10.09
C LYS A 101 -23.86 -8.68 9.28
N GLN A 102 -24.57 -7.75 8.64
CA GLN A 102 -25.73 -8.12 7.82
C GLN A 102 -25.32 -8.96 6.61
N LEU A 103 -24.19 -8.64 5.99
CA LEU A 103 -23.69 -9.41 4.85
C LEU A 103 -23.27 -10.84 5.25
N SER A 104 -22.61 -11.00 6.40
CA SER A 104 -22.25 -12.33 6.93
C SER A 104 -23.50 -13.19 7.13
N LYS A 105 -24.56 -12.62 7.75
CA LYS A 105 -25.82 -13.34 7.95
C LYS A 105 -26.48 -13.71 6.62
N LEU A 106 -26.52 -12.77 5.67
CA LEU A 106 -27.07 -13.03 4.34
C LEU A 106 -26.33 -14.20 3.65
N LEU A 107 -25.01 -14.14 3.57
CA LEU A 107 -24.22 -15.12 2.81
C LEU A 107 -24.24 -16.51 3.46
N PHE A 108 -24.04 -16.58 4.78
CA PHE A 108 -23.77 -17.86 5.44
C PHE A 108 -24.98 -18.44 6.18
N GLU A 109 -25.92 -17.63 6.64
CA GLU A 109 -27.13 -18.12 7.34
C GLU A 109 -28.30 -18.23 6.37
N LYS A 110 -28.62 -17.16 5.61
CA LYS A 110 -29.77 -17.14 4.70
C LYS A 110 -29.51 -17.92 3.41
N LEU A 111 -28.41 -17.63 2.71
CA LEU A 111 -28.05 -18.27 1.44
C LEU A 111 -27.27 -19.58 1.62
N LYS A 112 -26.88 -19.91 2.86
CA LYS A 112 -26.16 -21.15 3.22
C LYS A 112 -24.94 -21.43 2.34
N ILE A 113 -24.21 -20.38 1.92
CA ILE A 113 -22.95 -20.54 1.19
C ILE A 113 -21.95 -21.21 2.12
N SER A 114 -21.17 -22.17 1.59
CA SER A 114 -20.15 -22.87 2.37
C SER A 114 -19.17 -21.88 3.00
N ASP A 115 -18.94 -22.04 4.29
CA ASP A 115 -18.04 -21.26 5.12
C ASP A 115 -16.72 -22.01 5.43
N LYS A 116 -16.48 -23.14 4.75
CA LYS A 116 -15.29 -23.96 4.98
C LYS A 116 -14.03 -23.16 4.65
N GLY A 117 -13.14 -23.03 5.64
CA GLY A 117 -11.90 -22.25 5.51
C GLY A 117 -12.07 -20.74 5.70
N ILE A 118 -13.27 -20.26 6.05
CA ILE A 118 -13.50 -18.83 6.30
C ILE A 118 -13.14 -18.47 7.74
N ARG A 119 -12.29 -17.45 7.89
CA ARG A 119 -11.92 -16.90 9.19
C ARG A 119 -13.11 -16.26 9.90
N LYS A 120 -13.14 -16.38 11.22
CA LYS A 120 -14.06 -15.65 12.08
C LYS A 120 -13.42 -14.33 12.54
N THR A 121 -14.25 -13.30 12.61
CA THR A 121 -13.91 -12.00 13.20
C THR A 121 -13.86 -12.10 14.72
N LYS A 122 -13.33 -11.07 15.40
CA LYS A 122 -13.32 -10.99 16.88
C LYS A 122 -14.71 -11.16 17.51
N THR A 123 -15.77 -10.83 16.76
CA THR A 123 -17.17 -10.97 17.20
C THR A 123 -17.76 -12.36 16.88
N GLY A 124 -16.95 -13.33 16.45
CA GLY A 124 -17.38 -14.70 16.14
C GLY A 124 -18.10 -14.89 14.80
N LEU A 125 -18.41 -13.81 14.09
CA LEU A 125 -19.04 -13.84 12.77
C LEU A 125 -18.02 -14.19 11.68
N ARG A 126 -18.47 -14.85 10.61
CA ARG A 126 -17.64 -15.15 9.44
C ARG A 126 -17.24 -13.85 8.75
N SER A 127 -15.97 -13.74 8.37
CA SER A 127 -15.50 -12.55 7.68
C SER A 127 -16.22 -12.39 6.35
N THR A 128 -16.33 -11.13 5.91
CA THR A 128 -16.78 -10.81 4.56
C THR A 128 -15.78 -9.92 3.85
N ASP A 129 -14.53 -9.84 4.30
CA ASP A 129 -13.50 -9.06 3.59
C ASP A 129 -13.26 -9.55 2.15
N VAL A 130 -12.50 -8.77 1.38
CA VAL A 130 -12.25 -9.04 -0.04
C VAL A 130 -11.58 -10.42 -0.24
N GLU A 131 -10.61 -10.78 0.61
CA GLU A 131 -9.91 -12.06 0.56
C GLU A 131 -10.88 -13.24 0.77
N THR A 132 -11.74 -13.13 1.78
CA THR A 132 -12.74 -14.14 2.12
C THR A 132 -13.77 -14.29 1.00
N LEU A 133 -14.28 -13.16 0.48
CA LEU A 133 -15.23 -13.18 -0.63
C LEU A 133 -14.60 -13.73 -1.91
N ALA A 134 -13.30 -13.55 -2.13
CA ALA A 134 -12.58 -14.14 -3.25
C ALA A 134 -12.56 -15.67 -3.18
N LEU A 135 -12.43 -16.26 -1.98
CA LEU A 135 -12.47 -17.72 -1.78
C LEU A 135 -13.81 -18.34 -2.19
N ILE A 136 -14.92 -17.63 -1.91
CA ILE A 136 -16.28 -18.09 -2.22
C ILE A 136 -16.85 -17.48 -3.51
N ARG A 137 -16.01 -16.84 -4.32
CA ARG A 137 -16.42 -16.09 -5.52
C ARG A 137 -17.25 -16.92 -6.49
N LYS A 138 -16.92 -18.21 -6.64
CA LYS A 138 -17.62 -19.17 -7.52
C LYS A 138 -18.79 -19.88 -6.84
N SER A 139 -18.95 -19.74 -5.52
CA SER A 139 -19.94 -20.50 -4.74
C SER A 139 -21.36 -19.96 -4.91
N HIS A 140 -21.54 -18.68 -5.25
CA HIS A 140 -22.86 -18.10 -5.50
C HIS A 140 -22.79 -16.86 -6.40
N LYS A 141 -23.80 -16.68 -7.27
CA LYS A 141 -23.90 -15.54 -8.22
C LYS A 141 -23.96 -14.16 -7.54
N ILE A 142 -24.25 -14.10 -6.24
CA ILE A 142 -24.33 -12.85 -5.46
C ILE A 142 -22.95 -12.29 -5.08
N VAL A 143 -21.92 -13.14 -5.00
CA VAL A 143 -20.62 -12.77 -4.44
C VAL A 143 -19.90 -11.79 -5.37
N GLU A 144 -19.93 -12.04 -6.68
CA GLU A 144 -19.30 -11.17 -7.67
C GLU A 144 -19.89 -9.73 -7.68
N PRO A 145 -21.24 -9.55 -7.74
CA PRO A 145 -21.83 -8.23 -7.56
C PRO A 145 -21.47 -7.52 -6.25
N ILE A 146 -21.39 -8.25 -5.13
CA ILE A 146 -20.99 -7.69 -3.83
C ILE A 146 -19.56 -7.16 -3.88
N LEU A 147 -18.63 -7.93 -4.44
CA LEU A 147 -17.23 -7.53 -4.60
C LEU A 147 -17.13 -6.23 -5.41
N LYS A 148 -17.80 -6.17 -6.57
CA LYS A 148 -17.85 -4.98 -7.43
C LYS A 148 -18.47 -3.78 -6.72
N TYR A 149 -19.60 -3.98 -6.03
CA TYR A 149 -20.27 -2.92 -5.28
C TYR A 149 -19.33 -2.31 -4.24
N ARG A 150 -18.64 -3.16 -3.45
CA ARG A 150 -17.74 -2.68 -2.39
C ARG A 150 -16.51 -1.97 -2.95
N GLU A 151 -15.98 -2.43 -4.07
CA GLU A 151 -14.90 -1.73 -4.76
C GLU A 151 -15.34 -0.32 -5.16
N ILE A 152 -16.40 -0.20 -5.97
CA ILE A 152 -16.87 1.09 -6.50
C ILE A 152 -17.31 2.01 -5.35
N PHE A 153 -18.07 1.50 -4.39
CA PHE A 153 -18.52 2.28 -3.23
C PHE A 153 -17.36 2.81 -2.39
N LYS A 154 -16.33 1.98 -2.13
CA LYS A 154 -15.13 2.41 -1.41
C LYS A 154 -14.37 3.45 -2.22
N LEU A 155 -14.16 3.22 -3.51
CA LEU A 155 -13.45 4.15 -4.38
C LEU A 155 -14.15 5.53 -4.43
N LYS A 156 -15.49 5.52 -4.51
CA LYS A 156 -16.29 6.74 -4.52
C LYS A 156 -16.19 7.49 -3.19
N SER A 157 -16.46 6.81 -2.08
CA SER A 157 -16.51 7.43 -0.75
C SER A 157 -15.14 7.81 -0.18
N THR A 158 -14.08 7.10 -0.57
CA THR A 158 -12.71 7.35 -0.08
C THR A 158 -11.99 8.41 -0.91
N TYR A 159 -12.28 8.50 -2.21
CA TYR A 159 -11.52 9.36 -3.12
C TYR A 159 -12.40 10.38 -3.83
N VAL A 160 -13.41 9.96 -4.58
CA VAL A 160 -14.16 10.88 -5.45
C VAL A 160 -14.88 11.97 -4.66
N GLU A 161 -15.62 11.62 -3.61
CA GLU A 161 -16.33 12.63 -2.82
C GLU A 161 -15.36 13.52 -2.02
N PRO A 162 -14.37 12.98 -1.26
CA PRO A 162 -13.41 13.82 -0.55
C PRO A 162 -12.61 14.76 -1.47
N LEU A 163 -12.21 14.32 -2.67
CA LEU A 163 -11.50 15.19 -3.61
C LEU A 163 -12.39 16.33 -4.13
N ARG A 164 -13.71 16.12 -4.22
CA ARG A 164 -14.65 17.18 -4.61
C ARG A 164 -14.90 18.16 -3.46
N GLU A 165 -15.02 17.65 -2.24
CA GLU A 165 -15.33 18.44 -1.04
C GLU A 165 -14.14 19.26 -0.55
N LEU A 166 -12.92 18.71 -0.63
CA LEU A 166 -11.71 19.32 -0.08
C LEU A 166 -10.92 20.16 -1.08
N ALA A 167 -11.32 20.20 -2.34
CA ALA A 167 -10.69 21.07 -3.32
C ALA A 167 -10.95 22.54 -3.01
N ASP A 168 -9.91 23.37 -3.14
CA ASP A 168 -10.06 24.81 -3.03
C ASP A 168 -10.86 25.40 -4.22
N LYS A 169 -11.10 26.71 -4.17
CA LYS A 169 -11.79 27.46 -5.24
C LYS A 169 -11.13 27.37 -6.62
N ASN A 170 -9.85 26.98 -6.69
CA ASN A 170 -9.08 26.84 -7.93
C ASN A 170 -8.98 25.36 -8.37
N GLY A 171 -9.67 24.45 -7.67
CA GLY A 171 -9.63 23.02 -7.93
C GLY A 171 -8.33 22.37 -7.46
N ARG A 172 -7.74 22.83 -6.35
CA ARG A 172 -6.48 22.30 -5.82
C ARG A 172 -6.71 21.54 -4.51
N ILE A 173 -6.05 20.40 -4.39
CA ILE A 173 -6.03 19.56 -3.19
C ILE A 173 -4.79 19.86 -2.39
N HIS A 174 -4.99 20.22 -1.13
CA HIS A 174 -3.94 20.56 -0.17
C HIS A 174 -3.86 19.45 0.89
N THR A 175 -3.16 18.36 0.57
CA THR A 175 -2.90 17.30 1.56
C THR A 175 -2.02 17.83 2.69
N THR A 176 -2.11 17.23 3.87
CA THR A 176 -1.08 17.34 4.91
C THR A 176 -0.12 16.16 4.79
N PHE A 177 1.19 16.42 4.71
CA PHE A 177 2.25 15.42 4.82
C PHE A 177 2.70 15.32 6.27
N VAL A 178 2.55 14.14 6.87
CA VAL A 178 2.91 13.89 8.26
C VAL A 178 4.30 13.23 8.28
N GLN A 179 5.30 13.97 8.77
CA GLN A 179 6.67 13.49 8.95
C GLN A 179 6.80 12.46 10.09
N THR A 180 6.10 12.68 11.19
CA THR A 180 6.24 11.93 12.45
C THR A 180 5.22 10.79 12.60
N GLY A 181 4.66 10.32 11.48
CA GLY A 181 3.49 9.43 11.47
C GLY A 181 3.80 7.94 11.34
N THR A 182 5.03 7.54 11.01
CA THR A 182 5.37 6.12 10.81
C THR A 182 6.68 5.76 11.51
N GLY A 183 6.76 4.57 12.12
CA GLY A 183 7.98 4.09 12.76
C GLY A 183 9.14 3.79 11.80
N THR A 184 8.85 3.73 10.49
CA THR A 184 9.86 3.44 9.44
C THR A 184 10.49 4.70 8.83
N GLY A 185 10.06 5.89 9.25
CA GLY A 185 10.53 7.16 8.68
C GLY A 185 9.86 7.57 7.36
N ARG A 186 8.87 6.81 6.87
CA ARG A 186 8.09 7.20 5.69
C ARG A 186 7.13 8.34 6.03
N LEU A 187 7.00 9.30 5.11
CA LEU A 187 5.91 10.27 5.13
C LEU A 187 4.57 9.54 4.98
N SER A 188 3.56 10.01 5.70
CA SER A 188 2.16 9.70 5.40
C SER A 188 1.42 10.94 4.92
N SER A 189 0.25 10.78 4.31
CA SER A 189 -0.58 11.88 3.85
C SER A 189 -2.01 11.75 4.33
N GLN A 190 -2.63 12.88 4.70
CA GLN A 190 -4.00 12.94 5.22
C GLN A 190 -4.71 14.24 4.82
N ASN A 191 -6.04 14.23 4.91
CA ASN A 191 -6.92 15.37 4.65
C ASN A 191 -6.77 16.04 3.26
N PRO A 192 -6.90 15.30 2.14
CA PRO A 192 -7.10 13.84 2.01
C PRO A 192 -5.78 13.10 1.83
N ASN A 193 -5.77 11.77 2.04
CA ASN A 193 -4.61 10.95 1.70
C ASN A 193 -4.48 10.85 0.16
N ILE A 194 -3.37 11.35 -0.39
CA ILE A 194 -3.08 11.32 -1.83
C ILE A 194 -1.95 10.35 -2.21
N GLN A 195 -1.32 9.70 -1.22
CA GLN A 195 -0.31 8.67 -1.46
C GLN A 195 -0.94 7.32 -1.82
N ASN A 196 -2.20 7.08 -1.45
CA ASN A 196 -2.91 5.83 -1.69
C ASN A 196 -3.90 5.91 -2.87
N ILE A 197 -3.75 6.88 -3.78
CA ILE A 197 -4.60 7.01 -4.96
C ILE A 197 -4.50 5.72 -5.81
N PRO A 198 -5.63 5.05 -6.09
CA PRO A 198 -5.66 3.75 -6.75
C PRO A 198 -5.15 3.83 -8.19
N ILE A 199 -4.37 2.82 -8.61
CA ILE A 199 -3.72 2.80 -9.94
C ILE A 199 -4.09 1.59 -10.82
N THR A 200 -4.59 0.51 -10.21
CA THR A 200 -4.70 -0.80 -10.88
C THR A 200 -6.06 -1.03 -11.52
N SER A 201 -7.16 -0.73 -10.83
CA SER A 201 -8.51 -0.95 -11.36
C SER A 201 -8.91 0.13 -12.36
N GLU A 202 -9.86 -0.18 -13.24
CA GLU A 202 -10.37 0.78 -14.23
C GLU A 202 -10.94 2.04 -13.58
N TRP A 203 -11.69 1.88 -12.49
CA TRP A 203 -12.15 3.01 -11.68
C TRP A 203 -10.99 3.76 -11.02
N GLY A 204 -9.97 3.06 -10.55
CA GLY A 204 -8.77 3.69 -9.99
C GLY A 204 -8.03 4.57 -11.01
N LYS A 205 -7.82 4.05 -12.23
CA LYS A 205 -7.23 4.81 -13.33
C LYS A 205 -8.04 6.06 -13.67
N LYS A 206 -9.38 5.96 -13.70
CA LYS A 206 -10.27 7.12 -13.89
C LYS A 206 -10.10 8.14 -12.78
N ILE A 207 -10.07 7.72 -11.51
CA ILE A 207 -9.83 8.64 -10.37
C ILE A 207 -8.48 9.33 -10.51
N ARG A 208 -7.41 8.59 -10.84
CA ARG A 208 -6.07 9.17 -11.03
C ARG A 208 -6.03 10.16 -12.20
N ALA A 209 -6.80 9.92 -13.26
CA ALA A 209 -6.90 10.84 -14.40
C ALA A 209 -7.57 12.18 -14.05
N ALA A 210 -8.23 12.28 -12.90
CA ALA A 210 -8.74 13.56 -12.40
C ALA A 210 -7.64 14.52 -11.96
N PHE A 211 -6.44 14.03 -11.62
CA PHE A 211 -5.29 14.85 -11.26
C PHE A 211 -4.64 15.40 -12.53
N VAL A 212 -4.66 16.72 -12.69
CA VAL A 212 -4.28 17.40 -13.93
C VAL A 212 -3.23 18.47 -13.66
N ALA A 213 -2.50 18.87 -14.70
CA ALA A 213 -1.60 20.01 -14.61
C ALA A 213 -2.41 21.33 -14.64
N GLU A 214 -1.85 22.38 -14.05
CA GLU A 214 -2.32 23.75 -14.27
C GLU A 214 -2.15 24.14 -15.76
N ALA A 215 -2.97 25.07 -16.25
CA ALA A 215 -2.85 25.54 -17.63
C ALA A 215 -1.44 26.11 -17.88
N GLY A 216 -0.79 25.66 -18.96
CA GLY A 216 0.60 26.02 -19.28
C GLY A 216 1.66 25.13 -18.61
N TYR A 217 1.27 24.19 -17.75
CA TYR A 217 2.18 23.27 -17.07
C TYR A 217 1.99 21.82 -17.53
N LYS A 218 2.92 20.95 -17.12
CA LYS A 218 2.83 19.49 -17.25
C LYS A 218 3.18 18.82 -15.92
N ILE A 219 2.62 17.64 -15.67
CA ILE A 219 3.03 16.79 -14.54
C ILE A 219 4.20 15.93 -14.99
N ALA A 220 5.29 15.96 -14.22
CA ALA A 220 6.39 15.01 -14.32
C ALA A 220 6.34 14.05 -13.13
N ALA A 221 6.46 12.74 -13.39
CA ALA A 221 6.46 11.71 -12.36
C ALA A 221 7.79 10.97 -12.39
N PHE A 222 8.45 10.89 -11.23
CA PHE A 222 9.71 10.20 -11.04
C PHE A 222 9.51 9.12 -9.97
N ASP A 223 9.92 7.89 -10.29
CA ASP A 223 9.79 6.74 -9.40
C ASP A 223 11.10 5.94 -9.44
N TYR A 224 11.64 5.61 -8.27
CA TYR A 224 12.88 4.84 -8.21
C TYR A 224 12.61 3.39 -8.60
N SER A 225 13.25 2.94 -9.68
CA SER A 225 13.18 1.55 -10.11
C SER A 225 13.70 0.61 -9.03
N GLN A 226 12.80 -0.18 -8.43
CA GLN A 226 13.12 -1.27 -7.49
C GLN A 226 13.91 -0.82 -6.26
N ILE A 227 13.61 0.37 -5.72
CA ILE A 227 14.38 0.99 -4.63
C ILE A 227 14.59 0.08 -3.42
N GLU A 228 13.57 -0.65 -2.98
CA GLU A 228 13.65 -1.52 -1.81
C GLU A 228 14.66 -2.66 -2.00
N LEU A 229 14.72 -3.24 -3.20
CA LEU A 229 15.70 -4.30 -3.51
C LEU A 229 17.11 -3.73 -3.69
N ARG A 230 17.24 -2.51 -4.22
CA ARG A 230 18.54 -1.82 -4.30
C ARG A 230 19.09 -1.49 -2.92
N VAL A 231 18.22 -1.04 -2.01
CA VAL A 231 18.57 -0.84 -0.60
C VAL A 231 18.95 -2.18 0.03
N LEU A 232 18.15 -3.24 -0.17
CA LEU A 232 18.46 -4.58 0.33
C LEU A 232 19.84 -5.07 -0.13
N ALA A 233 20.15 -4.94 -1.42
CA ALA A 233 21.47 -5.28 -1.97
C ALA A 233 22.59 -4.50 -1.27
N SER A 234 22.37 -3.20 -1.05
CA SER A 234 23.35 -2.32 -0.42
C SER A 234 23.59 -2.65 1.06
N VAL A 235 22.53 -2.94 1.84
CA VAL A 235 22.65 -3.19 3.28
C VAL A 235 23.07 -4.61 3.61
N SER A 236 22.66 -5.59 2.79
CA SER A 236 23.10 -6.99 2.92
C SER A 236 24.51 -7.21 2.40
N GLY A 237 24.96 -6.42 1.42
CA GLY A 237 26.24 -6.61 0.75
C GLY A 237 26.24 -7.78 -0.24
N ASP A 238 25.06 -8.27 -0.63
CA ASP A 238 24.92 -9.41 -1.56
C ASP A 238 25.53 -9.10 -2.93
N LYS A 239 26.64 -9.78 -3.25
CA LYS A 239 27.41 -9.49 -4.46
C LYS A 239 26.62 -9.81 -5.73
N LYS A 240 25.83 -10.89 -5.73
CA LYS A 240 25.04 -11.33 -6.89
C LYS A 240 23.96 -10.30 -7.21
N MET A 241 23.27 -9.80 -6.19
CA MET A 241 22.24 -8.77 -6.31
C MET A 241 22.84 -7.41 -6.72
N ILE A 242 23.97 -7.00 -6.11
CA ILE A 242 24.69 -5.78 -6.50
C ILE A 242 25.13 -5.84 -7.96
N GLU A 243 25.71 -6.95 -8.40
CA GLU A 243 26.13 -7.13 -9.80
C GLU A 243 24.95 -7.11 -10.76
N ALA A 244 23.84 -7.76 -10.41
CA ALA A 244 22.62 -7.73 -11.21
C ALA A 244 22.15 -6.29 -11.43
N PHE A 245 22.15 -5.45 -10.39
CA PHE A 245 21.78 -4.04 -10.52
C PHE A 245 22.78 -3.20 -11.30
N LYS A 246 24.09 -3.47 -11.19
CA LYS A 246 25.14 -2.78 -11.99
C LYS A 246 25.05 -3.11 -13.48
N LYS A 247 24.57 -4.31 -13.82
CA LYS A 247 24.37 -4.79 -15.19
C LYS A 247 22.95 -4.51 -15.73
N ASP A 248 22.15 -3.74 -14.99
CA ASP A 248 20.74 -3.44 -15.29
C ASP A 248 19.87 -4.69 -15.59
N MET A 249 20.17 -5.78 -14.88
CA MET A 249 19.45 -7.04 -15.03
C MET A 249 18.10 -7.00 -14.32
N ASP A 250 17.13 -7.70 -14.89
CA ASP A 250 15.84 -7.93 -14.22
C ASP A 250 16.02 -8.92 -13.06
N ILE A 251 16.11 -8.41 -11.84
CA ILE A 251 16.30 -9.23 -10.63
C ILE A 251 15.18 -10.25 -10.45
N HIS A 252 13.93 -9.93 -10.82
CA HIS A 252 12.82 -10.87 -10.70
C HIS A 252 12.96 -12.02 -11.69
N ARG A 253 13.42 -11.71 -12.91
CA ARG A 253 13.72 -12.72 -13.93
C ARG A 253 14.93 -13.57 -13.54
N LEU A 254 15.95 -12.96 -12.92
CA LEU A 254 17.09 -13.68 -12.35
C LEU A 254 16.62 -14.63 -11.25
N THR A 255 15.89 -14.14 -10.24
CA THR A 255 15.33 -14.98 -9.17
C THR A 255 14.48 -16.11 -9.74
N ALA A 256 13.60 -15.83 -10.71
CA ALA A 256 12.78 -16.87 -11.35
C ALA A 256 13.65 -17.92 -12.05
N SER A 257 14.66 -17.49 -12.82
CA SER A 257 15.59 -18.39 -13.51
C SER A 257 16.26 -19.35 -12.51
N GLN A 258 16.70 -18.85 -11.37
CA GLN A 258 17.38 -19.70 -10.39
C GLN A 258 16.41 -20.62 -9.65
N VAL A 259 15.29 -20.08 -9.13
CA VAL A 259 14.34 -20.84 -8.31
C VAL A 259 13.63 -21.94 -9.13
N TYR A 260 13.34 -21.68 -10.40
CA TYR A 260 12.78 -22.67 -11.32
C TYR A 260 13.85 -23.51 -12.03
N ASN A 261 15.15 -23.20 -11.83
CA ASN A 261 16.28 -23.83 -12.51
C ASN A 261 16.13 -23.87 -14.05
N VAL A 262 15.79 -22.73 -14.64
CA VAL A 262 15.65 -22.54 -16.09
C VAL A 262 16.49 -21.35 -16.57
N PRO A 263 17.02 -21.36 -17.80
CA PRO A 263 17.66 -20.19 -18.39
C PRO A 263 16.75 -18.95 -18.33
N ALA A 264 17.32 -17.75 -18.18
CA ALA A 264 16.56 -16.50 -18.06
C ALA A 264 15.63 -16.26 -19.26
N GLU A 265 16.01 -16.73 -20.44
CA GLU A 265 15.23 -16.64 -21.68
C GLU A 265 13.94 -17.48 -21.59
N LYS A 266 13.96 -18.58 -20.84
CA LYS A 266 12.81 -19.49 -20.64
C LYS A 266 11.89 -19.08 -19.50
N VAL A 267 12.21 -18.02 -18.76
CA VAL A 267 11.35 -17.50 -17.68
C VAL A 267 10.06 -16.94 -18.27
N THR A 268 8.93 -17.52 -17.87
CA THR A 268 7.61 -17.04 -18.27
C THR A 268 7.17 -15.81 -17.45
N PRO A 269 6.18 -15.02 -17.92
CA PRO A 269 5.60 -13.93 -17.14
C PRO A 269 5.07 -14.38 -15.77
N GLU A 270 4.51 -15.59 -15.68
CA GLU A 270 3.98 -16.18 -14.44
C GLU A 270 5.11 -16.51 -13.47
N MET A 271 6.18 -17.14 -13.94
CA MET A 271 7.38 -17.42 -13.12
C MET A 271 7.99 -16.13 -12.57
N ARG A 272 8.10 -15.10 -13.43
CA ARG A 272 8.57 -13.78 -13.03
C ARG A 272 7.65 -13.14 -12.00
N HIS A 273 6.33 -13.30 -12.12
CA HIS A 273 5.37 -12.78 -11.17
C HIS A 273 5.53 -13.43 -9.79
N VAL A 274 5.64 -14.76 -9.72
CA VAL A 274 5.88 -15.49 -8.48
C VAL A 274 7.21 -15.06 -7.83
N ALA A 275 8.28 -14.94 -8.63
CA ALA A 275 9.59 -14.49 -8.15
C ALA A 275 9.59 -13.02 -7.70
N LYS A 276 8.78 -12.16 -8.33
CA LYS A 276 8.56 -10.78 -7.85
C LYS A 276 7.94 -10.79 -6.47
N THR A 277 6.86 -11.55 -6.28
CA THR A 277 6.20 -11.70 -4.98
C THR A 277 7.15 -12.24 -3.93
N LEU A 278 8.01 -13.20 -4.29
CA LEU A 278 9.05 -13.73 -3.41
C LEU A 278 10.08 -12.66 -3.04
N ASN A 279 10.65 -11.93 -4.00
CA ASN A 279 11.64 -10.88 -3.74
C ASN A 279 11.14 -9.84 -2.73
N PHE A 280 9.92 -9.32 -2.94
CA PHE A 280 9.33 -8.37 -2.00
C PHE A 280 9.01 -9.02 -0.66
N GLY A 281 8.45 -10.24 -0.67
CA GLY A 281 8.10 -10.94 0.56
C GLY A 281 9.33 -11.24 1.43
N VAL A 282 10.39 -11.81 0.82
CA VAL A 282 11.62 -12.17 1.52
C VAL A 282 12.31 -10.95 2.07
N ALA A 283 12.37 -9.82 1.35
CA ALA A 283 12.91 -8.57 1.88
C ALA A 283 12.30 -8.17 3.25
N TYR A 284 11.04 -8.58 3.50
CA TYR A 284 10.29 -8.33 4.72
C TYR A 284 10.11 -9.56 5.63
N GLY A 285 10.92 -10.61 5.47
CA GLY A 285 10.88 -11.79 6.34
C GLY A 285 9.65 -12.68 6.14
N MET A 286 9.03 -12.66 4.95
CA MET A 286 7.87 -13.51 4.64
C MET A 286 8.21 -15.01 4.77
N GLY A 287 7.46 -15.71 5.61
CA GLY A 287 7.58 -17.16 5.77
C GLY A 287 6.85 -17.97 4.68
N PRO A 288 7.11 -19.30 4.59
CA PRO A 288 6.55 -20.18 3.57
C PRO A 288 5.01 -20.19 3.50
N ASN A 289 4.32 -20.11 4.63
CA ASN A 289 2.86 -20.11 4.68
C ASN A 289 2.27 -18.85 4.02
N ALA A 290 2.83 -17.69 4.34
CA ALA A 290 2.41 -16.42 3.74
C ALA A 290 2.73 -16.41 2.25
N PHE A 291 3.92 -16.88 1.86
CA PHE A 291 4.32 -16.95 0.45
C PHE A 291 3.42 -17.90 -0.36
N ALA A 292 3.06 -19.07 0.16
CA ALA A 292 2.13 -20.01 -0.47
C ALA A 292 0.75 -19.36 -0.74
N GLN A 293 0.21 -18.63 0.24
CA GLN A 293 -1.07 -17.94 0.10
C GLN A 293 -1.08 -16.89 -1.01
N VAL A 294 -0.02 -16.08 -1.12
CA VAL A 294 0.05 -15.00 -2.12
C VAL A 294 0.46 -15.48 -3.51
N SER A 295 1.26 -16.55 -3.59
CA SER A 295 1.75 -17.11 -4.87
C SER A 295 0.82 -18.15 -5.48
N GLY A 296 -0.08 -18.73 -4.69
CA GLY A 296 -0.92 -19.86 -5.10
C GLY A 296 -0.18 -21.21 -5.12
N LEU A 297 1.07 -21.25 -4.65
CA LEU A 297 1.86 -22.46 -4.50
C LEU A 297 1.40 -23.28 -3.29
N SER A 298 1.74 -24.57 -3.27
CA SER A 298 1.69 -25.36 -2.05
C SER A 298 2.72 -24.84 -1.02
N VAL A 299 2.49 -25.11 0.27
CA VAL A 299 3.43 -24.74 1.34
C VAL A 299 4.80 -25.41 1.15
N GLU A 300 4.82 -26.62 0.58
CA GLU A 300 6.05 -27.36 0.29
C GLU A 300 6.85 -26.68 -0.84
N GLU A 301 6.20 -26.32 -1.95
CA GLU A 301 6.82 -25.56 -3.03
C GLU A 301 7.30 -24.19 -2.54
N ALA A 302 6.49 -23.47 -1.76
CA ALA A 302 6.86 -22.20 -1.18
C ALA A 302 8.13 -22.30 -0.31
N ARG A 303 8.25 -23.38 0.49
CA ARG A 303 9.45 -23.64 1.31
C ARG A 303 10.68 -23.91 0.43
N LYS A 304 10.52 -24.69 -0.64
CA LYS A 304 11.61 -24.94 -1.60
C LYS A 304 12.07 -23.64 -2.26
N PHE A 305 11.14 -22.79 -2.69
CA PHE A 305 11.43 -21.52 -3.36
C PHE A 305 12.22 -20.56 -2.46
N ILE A 306 11.79 -20.40 -1.20
CA ILE A 306 12.49 -19.58 -0.21
C ILE A 306 13.90 -20.13 0.05
N LYS A 307 14.04 -21.47 0.11
CA LYS A 307 15.36 -22.10 0.29
C LYS A 307 16.29 -21.80 -0.88
N GLU A 308 15.84 -21.98 -2.12
CA GLU A 308 16.66 -21.69 -3.30
C GLU A 308 17.03 -20.20 -3.37
N TYR A 309 16.07 -19.31 -3.06
CA TYR A 309 16.36 -17.88 -2.97
C TYR A 309 17.51 -17.56 -2.02
N TYR A 310 17.51 -18.11 -0.81
CA TYR A 310 18.59 -17.88 0.16
C TYR A 310 19.88 -18.63 -0.15
N ASN A 311 19.84 -19.69 -0.97
CA ASN A 311 21.06 -20.30 -1.49
C ASN A 311 21.75 -19.35 -2.47
N ASP A 312 20.97 -18.63 -3.28
CA ASP A 312 21.49 -17.70 -4.28
C ASP A 312 21.85 -16.32 -3.72
N PHE A 313 21.05 -15.84 -2.76
CA PHE A 313 21.21 -14.55 -2.11
C PHE A 313 21.54 -14.75 -0.62
N TYR A 314 22.65 -15.44 -0.36
CA TYR A 314 22.99 -15.92 0.99
C TYR A 314 23.29 -14.78 1.96
N GLU A 315 23.92 -13.71 1.49
CA GLU A 315 24.23 -12.53 2.27
C GLU A 315 22.95 -11.80 2.75
N VAL A 316 21.86 -11.88 1.98
CA VAL A 316 20.53 -11.38 2.42
C VAL A 316 20.07 -12.14 3.66
N LYS A 317 20.18 -13.47 3.67
CA LYS A 317 19.79 -14.30 4.81
C LYS A 317 20.61 -13.95 6.05
N LEU A 318 21.94 -13.84 5.90
CA LEU A 318 22.83 -13.51 7.01
C LEU A 318 22.53 -12.12 7.60
N TRP A 319 22.23 -11.15 6.76
CA TRP A 319 21.85 -9.81 7.20
C TRP A 319 20.53 -9.83 8.00
N GLN A 320 19.54 -10.61 7.55
CA GLN A 320 18.25 -10.75 8.25
C GLN A 320 18.35 -11.50 9.57
N GLU A 321 19.22 -12.51 9.68
CA GLU A 321 19.43 -13.22 10.95
C GLU A 321 20.16 -12.38 12.00
N LYS A 322 20.89 -11.34 11.56
CA LYS A 322 21.66 -10.44 12.42
C LYS A 322 20.86 -9.22 12.90
N THR A 323 19.80 -8.84 12.20
CA THR A 323 19.04 -7.59 12.39
C THR A 323 17.67 -7.87 12.98
#